data_AF-A0A1A8U7Z8-F1
#
_entry.id   AF-A0A1A8U7Z8-F1
#
_cell.length_a   1.000
_cell.length_b   1.000
_cell.length_c   1.000
_cell.angle_alpha   90.00
_cell.angle_beta   90.00
_cell.angle_gamma   90.00
#
_symmetry.space_group_name_H-M   'P 1'
#
loop_
_entity.id
_entity.type
_entity.pdbx_description
1 polymer ?
#
loop_
_entity_poly.entity_id
_entity_poly.type
_entity_poly.pdbx_seq_one_letter_code
_entity_poly.pdbx_strand_id
1 'polypeptide(L)'
;LDEECWFPKATDKSFVEKVLQEQGTHPKFFKPKKLKDEADFCIIHYAGKVDYKADEWLMKNMDPLNDNVASLLNQSTDKFVSELWKDVDSIVGLDKVSGMSEMPGAFRTRKGMFRTVGQLYKEQLSKLMATLRNTNPNF
;
A
#
# COMPACT_ATOMS: atom_id res chain seq x y z
N LEU A 1 -6.85 3.58 2.07
CA LEU A 1 -5.38 3.64 1.90
C LEU A 1 -5.05 3.81 0.42
N ASP A 2 -5.51 2.89 -0.44
CA ASP A 2 -5.24 2.94 -1.88
C ASP A 2 -5.60 4.29 -2.51
N GLU A 3 -6.82 4.79 -2.30
CA GLU A 3 -7.22 6.11 -2.82
C GLU A 3 -6.35 7.27 -2.33
N GLU A 4 -5.97 7.25 -1.06
CA GLU A 4 -5.13 8.30 -0.46
C GLU A 4 -3.71 8.28 -1.02
N CYS A 5 -3.20 7.12 -1.45
CA CYS A 5 -1.90 7.03 -2.12
C CYS A 5 -1.86 7.83 -3.43
N TRP A 6 -3.01 8.02 -4.08
CA TRP A 6 -3.13 8.73 -5.35
C TRP A 6 -3.48 10.20 -5.21
N PHE A 7 -3.83 10.64 -3.99
CA PHE A 7 -4.32 11.99 -3.78
C PHE A 7 -3.15 12.97 -3.65
N PRO A 8 -3.08 14.03 -4.49
CA PRO A 8 -2.04 15.05 -4.38
C PRO A 8 -2.01 15.64 -2.97
N LYS A 9 -0.82 15.64 -2.35
CA LYS A 9 -0.59 16.17 -0.98
C LYS A 9 -1.25 15.37 0.16
N ALA A 10 -1.75 14.16 -0.09
CA ALA A 10 -2.12 13.26 1.00
C ALA A 10 -0.89 12.92 1.86
N THR A 11 -1.14 12.68 3.13
CA THR A 11 -0.14 12.28 4.12
C THR A 11 -0.70 11.12 4.93
N ASP A 12 0.15 10.39 5.65
CA ASP A 12 -0.32 9.32 6.53
C ASP A 12 -1.33 9.85 7.58
N LYS A 13 -1.17 11.10 8.01
CA LYS A 13 -2.11 11.79 8.91
C LYS A 13 -3.48 12.03 8.26
N SER A 14 -3.52 12.54 7.02
CA SER A 14 -4.80 12.74 6.31
C SER A 14 -5.50 11.40 6.05
N PHE A 15 -4.73 10.34 5.78
CA PHE A 15 -5.27 8.98 5.70
C PHE A 15 -5.94 8.55 7.02
N VAL A 16 -5.28 8.74 8.17
CA VAL A 16 -5.85 8.41 9.48
C VAL A 16 -7.13 9.20 9.76
N GLU A 17 -7.14 10.50 9.45
CA GLU A 17 -8.33 11.35 9.60
C GLU A 17 -9.50 10.86 8.74
N LYS A 18 -9.24 10.49 7.49
CA LYS A 18 -10.26 9.92 6.58
C LYS A 18 -10.75 8.56 7.06
N VAL A 19 -9.86 7.67 7.55
CA VAL A 19 -10.27 6.39 8.14
C VAL A 19 -11.17 6.62 9.35
N LEU A 20 -10.86 7.59 10.20
CA LEU A 20 -11.72 7.94 11.33
C LEU A 20 -13.08 8.48 10.89
N GLN A 21 -13.11 9.30 9.84
CA GLN A 21 -14.38 9.81 9.28
C GLN A 21 -15.26 8.66 8.78
N GLU A 22 -14.68 7.68 8.07
CA GLU A 22 -15.41 6.57 7.46
C GLU A 22 -15.75 5.44 8.45
N GLN A 23 -14.85 5.15 9.40
CA GLN A 23 -14.92 3.96 10.26
C GLN A 23 -15.10 4.30 11.74
N GLY A 24 -15.14 5.57 12.12
CA GLY A 24 -15.11 6.00 13.53
C GLY A 24 -16.27 5.48 14.39
N THR A 25 -17.39 5.12 13.78
CA THR A 25 -18.57 4.54 14.46
C THR A 25 -18.61 3.01 14.37
N HIS A 26 -17.71 2.39 13.61
CA HIS A 26 -17.71 0.95 13.41
C HIS A 26 -17.33 0.22 14.72
N PRO A 27 -18.09 -0.79 15.16
CA PRO A 27 -17.90 -1.43 16.47
C PRO A 27 -16.56 -2.16 16.64
N LYS A 28 -15.82 -2.40 15.54
CA LYS A 28 -14.47 -2.99 15.57
C LYS A 28 -13.35 -1.97 15.40
N PHE A 29 -13.67 -0.69 15.21
CA PHE A 29 -12.71 0.39 15.10
C PHE A 29 -12.67 1.17 16.40
N PHE A 30 -11.48 1.58 16.83
CA PHE A 30 -11.31 2.35 18.05
C PHE A 30 -10.28 3.46 17.85
N LYS A 31 -10.59 4.66 18.35
CA LYS A 31 -9.65 5.79 18.37
C LYS A 31 -9.02 5.90 19.76
N PRO A 32 -7.69 5.80 19.88
CA PRO A 32 -6.96 6.03 21.13
C PRO A 32 -7.27 7.41 21.73
N LYS A 33 -7.31 7.49 23.07
CA LYS A 33 -7.48 8.78 23.75
C LYS A 33 -6.11 9.44 23.86
N LYS A 34 -5.99 10.65 23.32
CA LYS A 34 -4.75 11.45 23.11
C LYS A 34 -3.83 11.68 24.33
N LEU A 35 -4.16 11.17 25.53
CA LEU A 35 -3.43 11.49 26.76
C LEU A 35 -2.10 10.72 26.90
N LYS A 36 -1.95 9.55 26.27
CA LYS A 36 -0.71 8.74 26.31
C LYS A 36 -0.45 7.82 25.11
N ASP A 37 -1.45 7.55 24.28
CA ASP A 37 -1.32 6.54 23.23
C ASP A 37 -0.59 7.08 21.99
N GLU A 38 0.50 6.42 21.61
CA GLU A 38 1.26 6.70 20.38
C GLU A 38 0.60 6.14 19.12
N ALA A 39 -0.51 5.42 19.25
CA ALA A 39 -1.20 4.80 18.13
C ALA A 39 -2.15 5.77 17.42
N ASP A 40 -2.27 5.62 16.11
CA ASP A 40 -3.17 6.43 15.30
C ASP A 40 -4.61 5.91 15.37
N PHE A 41 -4.78 4.59 15.36
CA PHE A 41 -6.06 3.90 15.53
C PHE A 41 -5.86 2.46 16.02
N CYS A 42 -6.93 1.81 16.46
CA CYS A 42 -6.92 0.40 16.83
C CYS A 42 -8.02 -0.36 16.08
N ILE A 43 -7.78 -1.65 15.87
CA ILE A 43 -8.77 -2.59 15.34
C ILE A 43 -8.93 -3.74 16.34
N ILE A 44 -10.19 -4.14 16.58
CA ILE A 44 -10.52 -5.30 17.40
C ILE A 44 -10.56 -6.55 16.52
N HIS A 45 -9.47 -7.31 16.52
CA HIS A 45 -9.37 -8.59 15.83
C HIS A 45 -9.94 -9.74 16.68
N TYR A 46 -10.06 -10.93 16.09
CA TYR A 46 -10.57 -12.12 16.79
C TYR A 46 -9.72 -12.48 18.03
N ALA A 47 -8.41 -12.24 17.97
CA ALA A 47 -7.45 -12.53 19.04
C ALA A 47 -7.21 -11.35 20.00
N GLY A 48 -7.86 -10.20 19.80
CA GLY A 48 -7.71 -9.03 20.66
C GLY A 48 -7.59 -7.70 19.92
N LYS A 49 -7.47 -6.61 20.70
CA LYS A 49 -7.26 -5.25 20.20
C LYS A 49 -5.79 -5.07 19.77
N VAL A 50 -5.57 -4.54 18.58
CA VAL A 50 -4.22 -4.20 18.08
C VAL A 50 -4.18 -2.71 17.78
N ASP A 51 -3.12 -2.07 18.26
CA ASP A 51 -2.82 -0.66 18.05
C ASP A 51 -1.96 -0.50 16.79
N TYR A 52 -2.33 0.42 15.89
CA TYR A 52 -1.65 0.67 14.62
C TYR A 52 -1.08 2.09 14.58
N LYS A 53 0.16 2.19 14.09
CA LYS A 53 0.79 3.45 13.63
C LYS A 53 0.83 3.45 12.11
N ALA A 54 0.32 4.52 11.52
CA ALA A 54 0.18 4.70 10.08
C ALA A 54 1.43 5.28 9.41
N ASP A 55 2.52 5.50 10.16
CA ASP A 55 3.76 6.07 9.64
C ASP A 55 4.27 5.34 8.39
N GLU A 56 4.43 6.12 7.31
CA GLU A 56 4.89 5.70 5.99
C GLU A 56 3.98 4.69 5.28
N TRP A 57 2.70 4.54 5.70
CA TRP A 57 1.79 3.59 5.06
C TRP A 57 1.53 3.93 3.61
N LEU A 58 1.43 5.22 3.25
CA LEU A 58 1.29 5.61 1.85
C LEU A 58 2.49 5.14 1.02
N MET A 59 3.71 5.40 1.50
CA MET A 59 4.95 4.97 0.82
C MET A 59 5.03 3.45 0.72
N LYS A 60 4.80 2.72 1.82
CA LYS A 60 4.82 1.26 1.86
C LYS A 60 3.78 0.63 0.94
N ASN A 61 2.63 1.28 0.75
CA ASN A 61 1.57 0.77 -0.11
C ASN A 61 1.78 1.10 -1.60
N MET A 62 2.49 2.19 -1.91
CA MET A 62 2.87 2.56 -3.28
C MET A 62 4.12 1.82 -3.78
N ASP A 63 5.03 1.47 -2.87
CA ASP A 63 6.30 0.80 -3.14
C ASP A 63 7.14 1.44 -4.28
N PRO A 64 7.42 2.75 -4.21
CA PRO A 64 8.18 3.42 -5.25
C PRO A 64 9.66 3.07 -5.22
N LEU A 65 10.26 2.85 -6.41
CA LEU A 65 11.70 2.63 -6.59
C LEU A 65 12.30 3.68 -7.52
N ASN A 66 13.63 3.84 -7.46
CA ASN A 66 14.34 4.72 -8.37
C ASN A 66 14.46 4.07 -9.77
N ASP A 67 13.77 4.64 -10.77
CA ASP A 67 13.71 4.12 -12.15
C ASP A 67 15.12 4.02 -12.79
N ASN A 68 16.03 4.93 -12.49
CA ASN A 68 17.39 4.93 -13.05
C ASN A 68 18.21 3.77 -12.49
N VAL A 69 18.11 3.51 -11.17
CA VAL A 69 18.82 2.40 -10.52
C VAL A 69 18.25 1.06 -10.97
N ALA A 70 16.92 0.93 -11.06
CA ALA A 70 16.27 -0.27 -11.58
C ALA A 70 16.72 -0.58 -13.02
N SER A 71 16.77 0.44 -13.87
CA SER A 71 17.24 0.31 -15.27
C SER A 71 18.72 -0.11 -15.35
N LEU A 72 19.57 0.44 -14.47
CA LEU A 72 20.97 0.07 -14.37
C LEU A 72 21.15 -1.41 -13.97
N LEU A 73 20.37 -1.88 -12.98
CA LEU A 73 20.44 -3.26 -12.50
C LEU A 73 19.94 -4.26 -13.54
N ASN A 74 18.91 -3.91 -14.31
CA ASN A 74 18.45 -4.69 -15.45
C ASN A 74 19.55 -4.84 -16.54
N GLN A 75 20.38 -3.80 -16.73
CA GLN A 75 21.49 -3.80 -17.69
C GLN A 75 22.83 -4.27 -17.09
N SER A 76 22.80 -4.88 -15.90
CA SER A 76 24.00 -5.37 -15.23
C SER A 76 24.80 -6.34 -16.12
N THR A 77 26.13 -6.25 -16.05
CA THR A 77 27.02 -7.22 -16.70
C THR A 77 27.05 -8.57 -15.99
N ASP A 78 26.63 -8.60 -14.71
CA ASP A 78 26.37 -9.85 -14.00
C ASP A 78 25.04 -10.43 -14.45
N LYS A 79 25.10 -11.63 -15.05
CA LYS A 79 23.93 -12.32 -15.60
C LYS A 79 22.86 -12.58 -14.55
N PHE A 80 23.23 -13.01 -13.35
CA PHE A 80 22.26 -13.30 -12.27
C PHE A 80 21.53 -12.03 -11.84
N VAL A 81 22.25 -10.91 -11.73
CA VAL A 81 21.64 -9.61 -11.40
C VAL A 81 20.69 -9.14 -12.51
N SER A 82 21.12 -9.20 -13.78
CA SER A 82 20.24 -8.81 -14.90
C SER A 82 18.96 -9.66 -14.97
N GLU A 83 19.06 -10.96 -14.69
CA GLU A 83 17.90 -11.86 -14.67
C GLU A 83 16.92 -11.54 -13.55
N LEU A 84 17.40 -11.12 -12.38
CA LEU A 84 16.56 -10.72 -11.25
C LEU A 84 15.74 -9.46 -11.56
N TRP A 85 16.29 -8.56 -12.39
CA TRP A 85 15.71 -7.26 -12.72
C TRP A 85 15.06 -7.21 -14.11
N LYS A 86 14.83 -8.34 -14.77
CA LYS A 86 14.29 -8.37 -16.15
C LYS A 86 12.90 -7.70 -16.31
N ASP A 87 12.08 -7.70 -15.26
CA ASP A 87 10.66 -7.28 -15.29
C ASP A 87 10.46 -5.85 -14.72
N VAL A 88 11.38 -4.93 -15.01
CA VAL A 88 11.35 -3.53 -14.51
C VAL A 88 10.12 -2.73 -14.93
N ASP A 89 9.40 -3.12 -15.99
CA ASP A 89 8.24 -2.38 -16.50
C ASP A 89 7.07 -2.27 -15.50
N SER A 90 7.08 -3.11 -14.46
CA SER A 90 6.08 -3.12 -13.39
C SER A 90 6.37 -2.17 -12.23
N ILE A 91 7.56 -1.54 -12.22
CA ILE A 91 8.04 -0.71 -11.12
C ILE A 91 7.39 0.69 -11.15
N VAL A 92 6.97 1.16 -9.98
CA VAL A 92 6.52 2.55 -9.77
C VAL A 92 7.74 3.42 -9.55
N GLY A 93 7.92 4.44 -10.38
CA GLY A 93 9.04 5.38 -10.23
C GLY A 93 8.86 6.36 -9.07
N LEU A 94 9.89 6.52 -8.24
CA LEU A 94 9.93 7.43 -7.10
C LEU A 94 9.72 8.90 -7.51
N ASP A 95 10.22 9.30 -8.67
CA ASP A 95 10.00 10.65 -9.21
C ASP A 95 8.53 10.89 -9.57
N LYS A 96 7.81 9.83 -10.00
CA LYS A 96 6.38 9.91 -10.31
C LYS A 96 5.57 10.14 -9.04
N VAL A 97 5.94 9.48 -7.94
CA VAL A 97 5.29 9.64 -6.62
C VAL A 97 5.64 10.99 -5.98
N SER A 98 6.91 11.41 -6.08
CA SER A 98 7.36 12.70 -5.53
C SER A 98 6.71 13.88 -6.26
N GLY A 99 6.60 13.81 -7.60
CA GLY A 99 5.96 14.84 -8.43
C GLY A 99 4.43 14.94 -8.30
N MET A 100 3.76 13.95 -7.69
CA MET A 100 2.30 14.02 -7.42
C MET A 100 1.92 15.12 -6.44
N SER A 101 2.87 15.64 -5.65
CA SER A 101 2.66 16.74 -4.72
C SER A 101 2.56 18.12 -5.39
N GLU A 102 3.06 18.27 -6.63
CA GLU A 102 3.24 19.58 -7.30
C GLU A 102 2.22 19.89 -8.41
N MET A 103 1.51 18.90 -8.96
CA MET A 103 0.62 19.10 -10.12
C MET A 103 -0.83 18.63 -9.89
N PRO A 104 -1.78 19.53 -9.61
CA PRO A 104 -3.19 19.19 -9.49
C PRO A 104 -3.78 18.80 -10.86
N GLY A 105 -4.29 17.56 -10.98
CA GLY A 105 -5.22 17.19 -12.06
C GLY A 105 -4.65 16.53 -13.33
N ALA A 106 -3.36 16.19 -13.39
CA ALA A 106 -2.75 15.64 -14.61
C ALA A 106 -2.75 14.10 -14.74
N PHE A 107 -3.09 13.36 -13.69
CA PHE A 107 -3.04 11.89 -13.74
C PHE A 107 -4.39 11.29 -14.13
N ARG A 108 -4.77 11.46 -15.40
CA ARG A 108 -5.65 10.49 -16.04
C ARG A 108 -4.91 9.16 -16.04
N THR A 109 -5.51 8.14 -15.44
CA THR A 109 -5.07 6.75 -15.45
C THR A 109 -4.67 6.34 -16.87
N ARG A 110 -3.37 6.39 -17.20
CA ARG A 110 -2.89 5.78 -18.44
C ARG A 110 -3.21 4.29 -18.34
N LYS A 111 -3.73 3.74 -19.44
CA LYS A 111 -4.04 2.31 -19.61
C LYS A 111 -2.84 1.48 -19.13
N GLY A 112 -3.01 0.76 -18.02
CA GLY A 112 -1.93 0.03 -17.33
C GLY A 112 -1.93 0.37 -15.84
N MET A 113 -2.96 -0.07 -15.13
CA MET A 113 -3.28 0.29 -13.74
C MET A 113 -2.12 -0.08 -12.80
N PHE A 114 -1.40 0.91 -12.29
CA PHE A 114 -0.52 0.72 -11.14
C PHE A 114 -1.38 0.19 -9.99
N ARG A 115 -1.00 -0.96 -9.45
CA ARG A 115 -1.69 -1.60 -8.34
C ARG A 115 -0.88 -1.36 -7.09
N THR A 116 -1.56 -0.97 -6.01
CA THR A 116 -0.91 -0.86 -4.71
C THR A 116 -0.56 -2.24 -4.17
N VAL A 117 0.40 -2.29 -3.25
CA VAL A 117 0.78 -3.52 -2.55
C VAL A 117 -0.44 -4.15 -1.87
N GLY A 118 -1.27 -3.34 -1.22
CA GLY A 118 -2.51 -3.79 -0.59
C GLY A 118 -3.47 -4.47 -1.57
N GLN A 119 -3.64 -3.91 -2.78
CA GLN A 119 -4.47 -4.52 -3.82
C GLN A 119 -3.89 -5.84 -4.32
N LEU A 120 -2.58 -5.88 -4.62
CA LEU A 120 -1.90 -7.10 -5.10
C LEU A 120 -2.03 -8.25 -4.11
N TYR A 121 -1.77 -7.98 -2.83
CA TYR A 121 -1.89 -8.98 -1.77
C TYR A 121 -3.34 -9.45 -1.61
N LYS A 122 -4.32 -8.53 -1.61
CA LYS A 122 -5.74 -8.88 -1.51
C LYS A 122 -6.20 -9.79 -2.65
N GLU A 123 -5.74 -9.55 -3.87
CA GLU A 123 -6.06 -10.39 -5.02
C GLU A 123 -5.47 -11.80 -4.90
N GLN A 124 -4.21 -11.92 -4.48
CA GLN A 124 -3.56 -13.22 -4.24
C GLN A 124 -4.24 -13.99 -3.10
N LEU A 125 -4.53 -13.31 -1.98
CA LEU A 125 -5.24 -13.89 -0.85
C LEU A 125 -6.64 -14.37 -1.25
N SER A 126 -7.35 -13.62 -2.08
CA SER A 126 -8.68 -14.02 -2.58
C SER A 126 -8.61 -15.31 -3.42
N LYS A 127 -7.58 -15.46 -4.26
CA LYS A 127 -7.34 -16.69 -5.04
C LYS A 127 -7.04 -17.89 -4.13
N LEU A 128 -6.21 -17.69 -3.10
CA LEU A 128 -5.91 -18.71 -2.11
C LEU A 128 -7.19 -19.14 -1.38
N MET A 129 -7.96 -18.20 -0.86
CA MET A 129 -9.20 -18.48 -0.14
C MET A 129 -10.25 -19.17 -1.03
N ALA A 130 -10.32 -18.83 -2.32
CA ALA A 130 -11.17 -19.53 -3.27
C ALA A 130 -10.74 -20.99 -3.47
N THR A 131 -9.44 -21.27 -3.53
CA THR A 131 -8.92 -22.63 -3.62
C THR A 131 -9.26 -23.42 -2.36
N LEU A 132 -8.97 -22.88 -1.17
CA LEU A 132 -9.25 -23.56 0.11
C LEU A 132 -10.73 -23.88 0.30
N ARG A 133 -11.63 -22.97 -0.07
CA ARG A 133 -13.09 -23.19 0.00
C ARG A 133 -13.60 -24.32 -0.90
N ASN A 134 -12.81 -24.72 -1.91
CA ASN A 134 -13.11 -25.82 -2.84
C ASN A 134 -12.33 -27.09 -2.50
N THR A 135 -11.78 -27.20 -1.29
CA THR A 135 -11.08 -28.38 -0.78
C THR A 135 -11.71 -28.86 0.52
N ASN A 136 -11.32 -30.05 1.00
CA ASN A 136 -11.74 -30.54 2.31
C ASN A 136 -10.74 -30.11 3.39
N PRO A 137 -11.04 -29.10 4.21
CA PRO A 137 -10.08 -28.60 5.19
C PRO A 137 -9.91 -29.56 6.37
N ASN A 138 -8.73 -29.56 6.98
CA ASN A 138 -8.43 -30.24 8.23
C ASN A 138 -7.67 -29.24 9.13
N PHE A 139 -8.17 -29.02 10.35
CA PHE A 139 -7.69 -28.00 11.30
C PHE A 139 -7.28 -28.64 12.62
#